data_AF-A0A3M1LI95-F1
#
_entry.id   AF-A0A3M1LI95-F1
#
_cell.length_a   1.000
_cell.length_b   1.000
_cell.length_c   1.000
_cell.angle_alpha   90.00
_cell.angle_beta   90.00
_cell.angle_gamma   90.00
#
_symmetry.space_group_name_H-M   'P 1'
#
loop_
_entity.id
_entity.type
_entity.pdbx_description
1 polymer ?
#
loop_
_entity_poly.entity_id
_entity_poly.type
_entity_poly.pdbx_seq_one_letter_code
_entity_poly.pdbx_strand_id
1 'polypeptide(L)'
;MLFSLLLVWALNRSWTLPGSPVGLPPLGKFFSPFAGFWQNAEPLDGYASFELPLEGLKAEAEVVYDERLVPHIFAANPEDAFFLQGYVTAQLRLWQMDVSTRRAAGRLSEIMGPRTLEMDRQQRRRGIFLAAERAARAWEKSEHFPLLDAYVRGVNAYIEQLEPSDYPLEFKLLDYAPEPWTTVHVALMLKNMASTLCAHEDDLEATNALQFFGDSLFQVLYPEYNPRQSPVIPAGTTWDFTPLALPDSPLVKASLDGLLSFQPLEKPDPGIGSNNWAVSPAKTANGKPILCSDPHLNFSLPAIWLELQMSWPQAKVYGVSIPGIPGILIGFNEHIAWGETNVGQDVLDWYRI
;
A
#
# COMPACT_ATOMS: atom_id res chain seq x y z
N MET A 1 -28.76 41.29 3.49
CA MET A 1 -28.43 40.95 2.09
C MET A 1 -26.95 41.16 1.79
N LEU A 2 -26.38 42.36 1.95
CA LEU A 2 -24.96 42.62 1.65
C LEU A 2 -23.98 41.75 2.46
N PHE A 3 -24.22 41.60 3.77
CA PHE A 3 -23.42 40.74 4.63
C PHE A 3 -23.43 39.27 4.16
N SER A 4 -24.61 38.73 3.83
CA SER A 4 -24.74 37.36 3.33
C SER A 4 -24.03 37.17 1.99
N LEU A 5 -24.12 38.14 1.08
CA LEU A 5 -23.40 38.11 -0.20
C LEU A 5 -21.88 38.18 -0.01
N LEU A 6 -21.40 39.03 0.90
CA LEU A 6 -19.98 39.13 1.25
C LEU A 6 -19.46 37.85 1.90
N LEU A 7 -20.25 37.23 2.78
CA LEU A 7 -19.90 35.97 3.43
C LEU A 7 -19.83 34.83 2.41
N VAL A 8 -20.82 34.70 1.52
CA VAL A 8 -20.83 33.70 0.44
C VAL A 8 -19.66 33.92 -0.51
N TRP A 9 -19.39 35.17 -0.90
CA TRP A 9 -18.24 35.51 -1.74
C TRP A 9 -16.92 35.15 -1.06
N ALA A 10 -16.79 35.45 0.24
CA ALA A 10 -15.57 35.18 0.99
C ALA A 10 -15.35 33.67 1.16
N LEU A 11 -16.39 32.91 1.53
CA LEU A 11 -16.27 31.47 1.72
C LEU A 11 -16.04 30.70 0.41
N ASN A 12 -16.47 31.22 -0.74
CA ASN A 12 -16.26 30.58 -2.04
C ASN A 12 -14.95 31.01 -2.73
N ARG A 13 -14.01 31.61 -2.01
CA ARG A 13 -12.71 32.02 -2.54
C ARG A 13 -11.59 31.45 -1.69
N SER A 14 -10.48 31.08 -2.33
CA SER A 14 -9.25 30.73 -1.63
C SER A 14 -8.54 31.97 -1.09
N TRP A 15 -7.94 31.87 0.09
CA TRP A 15 -7.28 32.98 0.77
C TRP A 15 -5.86 32.65 1.18
N THR A 16 -4.89 33.48 0.82
CA THR A 16 -3.53 33.35 1.35
C THR A 16 -3.43 34.13 2.66
N LEU A 17 -3.18 33.43 3.77
CA LEU A 17 -2.99 34.05 5.07
C LEU A 17 -1.55 34.58 5.23
N PRO A 18 -1.34 35.76 5.85
CA PRO A 18 0.00 36.26 6.15
C PRO A 18 0.81 35.25 6.97
N GLY A 19 2.01 34.92 6.52
CA GLY A 19 2.88 33.94 7.20
C GLY A 19 2.51 32.46 6.96
N SER A 20 1.42 32.18 6.24
CA SER A 20 1.09 30.82 5.81
C SER A 20 1.64 30.56 4.40
N PRO A 21 2.48 29.53 4.20
CA PRO A 21 2.88 29.11 2.86
C PRO A 21 1.72 28.46 2.08
N VAL A 22 0.59 28.18 2.75
CA VAL A 22 -0.59 27.52 2.18
C VAL A 22 -1.79 28.47 2.22
N GLY A 23 -2.45 28.62 1.07
CA GLY A 23 -3.74 29.30 1.03
C GLY A 23 -4.85 28.43 1.59
N LEU A 24 -5.77 29.01 2.36
CA LEU A 24 -7.03 28.37 2.74
C LEU A 24 -7.81 28.04 1.46
N PRO A 25 -8.29 26.79 1.29
CA PRO A 25 -9.18 26.44 0.19
C PRO A 25 -10.53 27.14 0.36
N PRO A 26 -11.38 27.17 -0.69
CA PRO A 26 -12.75 27.66 -0.57
C PRO A 26 -13.52 26.84 0.49
N LEU A 27 -13.96 27.50 1.57
CA LEU A 27 -14.63 26.84 2.71
C LEU A 27 -16.16 26.81 2.60
N GLY A 28 -16.74 27.43 1.57
CA GLY A 28 -18.19 27.54 1.40
C GLY A 28 -18.88 26.19 1.30
N LYS A 29 -18.35 25.29 0.46
CA LYS A 29 -18.87 23.91 0.36
C LYS A 29 -18.65 23.13 1.65
N PHE A 30 -17.48 23.28 2.26
CA PHE A 30 -17.13 22.59 3.51
C PHE A 30 -18.10 22.93 4.66
N PHE A 31 -18.48 24.20 4.81
CA PHE A 31 -19.44 24.65 5.82
C PHE A 31 -20.91 24.58 5.39
N SER A 32 -21.20 24.11 4.17
CA SER A 32 -22.58 23.94 3.69
C SER A 32 -23.35 22.99 4.60
N PRO A 33 -24.53 23.36 5.11
CA PRO A 33 -25.33 22.46 5.94
C PRO A 33 -25.83 21.24 5.17
N PHE A 34 -25.90 21.30 3.82
CA PHE A 34 -26.47 20.25 2.98
C PHE A 34 -25.44 19.28 2.41
N ALA A 35 -24.20 19.73 2.22
CA ALA A 35 -23.15 18.93 1.58
C ALA A 35 -21.81 18.95 2.33
N GLY A 36 -21.68 19.81 3.34
CA GLY A 36 -20.45 20.01 4.08
C GLY A 36 -20.14 18.90 5.08
N PHE A 37 -19.20 19.16 5.97
CA PHE A 37 -18.72 18.17 6.94
C PHE A 37 -19.80 17.68 7.92
N TRP A 38 -20.88 18.46 8.12
CA TRP A 38 -22.01 18.10 8.96
C TRP A 38 -22.68 16.79 8.53
N GLN A 39 -22.61 16.46 7.24
CA GLN A 39 -23.19 15.24 6.68
C GLN A 39 -22.37 13.99 6.99
N ASN A 40 -21.14 14.13 7.51
CA ASN A 40 -20.29 13.01 7.93
C ASN A 40 -20.49 12.64 9.42
N ALA A 41 -21.48 13.23 10.09
CA ALA A 41 -21.77 12.90 11.48
C ALA A 41 -22.29 11.46 11.61
N GLU A 42 -21.78 10.73 12.58
CA GLU A 42 -22.23 9.36 12.86
C GLU A 42 -23.64 9.37 13.49
N PRO A 43 -24.48 8.38 13.16
CA PRO A 43 -25.79 8.24 13.77
C PRO A 43 -25.67 7.89 15.26
N LEU A 44 -26.46 8.57 16.11
CA LEU A 44 -26.46 8.35 17.56
C LEU A 44 -26.92 6.95 17.97
N ASP A 45 -27.83 6.37 17.19
CA ASP A 45 -28.42 5.05 17.45
C ASP A 45 -27.65 3.91 16.74
N GLY A 46 -26.46 4.22 16.21
CA GLY A 46 -25.65 3.29 15.42
C GLY A 46 -26.15 3.11 13.99
N TYR A 47 -25.56 2.14 13.29
CA TYR A 47 -25.90 1.84 11.90
C TYR A 47 -26.98 0.77 11.83
N ALA A 48 -28.09 1.06 11.16
CA ALA A 48 -29.13 0.08 10.90
C ALA A 48 -28.71 -0.88 9.77
N SER A 49 -29.17 -2.13 9.84
CA SER A 49 -29.09 -3.05 8.69
C SER A 49 -29.93 -2.52 7.54
N PHE A 50 -29.41 -2.65 6.32
CA PHE A 50 -30.11 -2.25 5.10
C PHE A 50 -29.78 -3.21 3.96
N GLU A 51 -30.69 -3.28 2.99
CA GLU A 51 -30.46 -3.95 1.72
C GLU A 51 -30.09 -2.91 0.67
N LEU A 52 -29.08 -3.21 -0.14
CA LEU A 52 -28.61 -2.31 -1.20
C LEU A 52 -28.52 -3.08 -2.51
N PRO A 53 -29.28 -2.70 -3.55
CA PRO A 53 -29.11 -3.27 -4.87
C PRO A 53 -27.78 -2.79 -5.46
N LEU A 54 -26.84 -3.71 -5.67
CA LEU A 54 -25.56 -3.43 -6.31
C LEU A 54 -25.51 -4.06 -7.69
N GLU A 55 -25.46 -3.22 -8.71
CA GLU A 55 -25.23 -3.68 -10.08
C GLU A 55 -23.83 -4.33 -10.16
N GLY A 56 -23.78 -5.58 -10.63
CA GLY A 56 -22.54 -6.34 -10.80
C GLY A 56 -22.33 -7.49 -9.82
N LEU A 57 -23.18 -7.65 -8.80
CA LEU A 57 -23.27 -8.90 -8.03
C LEU A 57 -24.00 -9.97 -8.84
N LYS A 58 -23.47 -11.20 -8.82
CA LYS A 58 -24.06 -12.36 -9.52
C LYS A 58 -25.06 -13.12 -8.66
N ALA A 59 -24.95 -13.01 -7.33
CA ALA A 59 -25.84 -13.63 -6.36
C ALA A 59 -26.04 -12.72 -5.14
N GLU A 60 -26.99 -13.10 -4.29
CA GLU A 60 -27.16 -12.49 -2.97
C GLU A 60 -25.91 -12.71 -2.12
N ALA A 61 -25.52 -11.68 -1.37
CA ALA A 61 -24.34 -11.64 -0.53
C ALA A 61 -24.59 -10.69 0.65
N GLU A 62 -23.87 -10.92 1.74
CA GLU A 62 -24.05 -10.21 3.01
C GLU A 62 -22.70 -9.68 3.51
N VAL A 63 -22.71 -8.48 4.08
CA VAL A 63 -21.57 -7.92 4.82
C VAL A 63 -22.02 -7.64 6.25
N VAL A 64 -21.38 -8.30 7.21
CA VAL A 64 -21.65 -8.12 8.65
C VAL A 64 -20.45 -7.46 9.30
N TYR A 65 -20.67 -6.43 10.11
CA TYR A 65 -19.61 -5.80 10.89
C TYR A 65 -19.64 -6.32 12.33
N ASP A 66 -18.49 -6.73 12.87
CA ASP A 66 -18.39 -7.11 14.27
C ASP A 66 -18.32 -5.88 15.20
N GLU A 67 -18.21 -6.12 16.51
CA GLU A 67 -18.08 -5.09 17.55
C GLU A 67 -16.83 -4.21 17.44
N ARG A 68 -15.80 -4.65 16.68
CA ARG A 68 -14.59 -3.88 16.36
C ARG A 68 -14.70 -3.20 14.99
N LEU A 69 -15.85 -3.31 14.32
CA LEU A 69 -16.11 -2.87 12.96
C LEU A 69 -15.24 -3.59 11.91
N VAL A 70 -14.86 -4.84 12.17
CA VAL A 70 -14.26 -5.70 11.14
C VAL A 70 -15.36 -6.19 10.20
N PRO A 71 -15.25 -5.96 8.88
CA PRO A 71 -16.20 -6.49 7.92
C PRO A 71 -16.00 -7.98 7.66
N HIS A 72 -17.10 -8.71 7.71
CA HIS A 72 -17.23 -10.12 7.39
C HIS A 72 -18.09 -10.27 6.12
N ILE A 73 -17.45 -10.63 5.01
CA ILE A 73 -18.08 -10.73 3.69
C ILE A 73 -18.49 -12.18 3.43
N PHE A 74 -19.77 -12.42 3.20
CA PHE A 74 -20.33 -13.71 2.83
C PHE A 74 -20.91 -13.64 1.42
N ALA A 75 -20.36 -14.43 0.50
CA ALA A 75 -20.78 -14.43 -0.90
C ALA A 75 -20.91 -15.86 -1.45
N ALA A 76 -21.71 -16.05 -2.51
CA ALA A 76 -21.90 -17.35 -3.12
C ALA A 76 -20.74 -17.79 -4.05
N ASN A 77 -19.86 -16.86 -4.44
CA ASN A 77 -18.76 -17.09 -5.38
C ASN A 77 -17.62 -16.10 -5.12
N PRO A 78 -16.39 -16.39 -5.59
CA PRO A 78 -15.24 -15.53 -5.32
C PRO A 78 -15.32 -14.16 -6.00
N GLU A 79 -15.93 -14.03 -7.20
CA GLU A 79 -16.02 -12.72 -7.85
C GLU A 79 -16.88 -11.73 -7.03
N ASP A 80 -18.01 -12.17 -6.49
CA ASP A 80 -18.85 -11.36 -5.61
C ASP A 80 -18.13 -11.03 -4.29
N ALA A 81 -17.34 -11.97 -3.73
CA ALA A 81 -16.55 -11.72 -2.53
C ALA A 81 -15.50 -10.60 -2.75
N PHE A 82 -14.77 -10.65 -3.87
CA PHE A 82 -13.77 -9.62 -4.21
C PHE A 82 -14.42 -8.29 -4.59
N PHE A 83 -15.58 -8.31 -5.27
CA PHE A 83 -16.38 -7.11 -5.50
C PHE A 83 -16.77 -6.43 -4.19
N LEU A 84 -17.34 -7.18 -3.24
CA LEU A 84 -17.69 -6.63 -1.93
C LEU A 84 -16.45 -6.18 -1.14
N GLN A 85 -15.31 -6.89 -1.27
CA GLN A 85 -14.06 -6.43 -0.67
C GLN A 85 -13.68 -5.04 -1.18
N GLY A 86 -13.76 -4.81 -2.49
CA GLY A 86 -13.51 -3.50 -3.09
C GLY A 86 -14.47 -2.43 -2.58
N TYR A 87 -15.77 -2.73 -2.59
CA TYR A 87 -16.82 -1.83 -2.13
C TYR A 87 -16.62 -1.41 -0.67
N VAL A 88 -16.46 -2.37 0.24
CA VAL A 88 -16.26 -2.13 1.67
C VAL A 88 -14.93 -1.43 1.94
N THR A 89 -13.87 -1.79 1.21
CA THR A 89 -12.58 -1.11 1.35
C THR A 89 -12.69 0.36 0.98
N ALA A 90 -13.40 0.68 -0.11
CA ALA A 90 -13.65 2.06 -0.52
C ALA A 90 -14.52 2.77 0.53
N GLN A 91 -15.60 2.15 1.00
CA GLN A 91 -16.46 2.70 2.05
C GLN A 91 -15.67 3.14 3.29
N LEU A 92 -14.67 2.35 3.70
CA LEU A 92 -13.90 2.60 4.91
C LEU A 92 -12.66 3.48 4.66
N ARG A 93 -12.05 3.42 3.47
CA ARG A 93 -10.67 3.88 3.21
C ARG A 93 -10.47 4.64 1.91
N LEU A 94 -11.54 5.10 1.22
CA LEU A 94 -11.46 5.73 -0.10
C LEU A 94 -10.42 6.85 -0.19
N TRP A 95 -10.40 7.79 0.76
CA TRP A 95 -9.42 8.88 0.73
C TRP A 95 -7.98 8.40 0.90
N GLN A 96 -7.75 7.41 1.78
CA GLN A 96 -6.43 6.80 1.96
C GLN A 96 -5.93 6.14 0.67
N MET A 97 -6.82 5.47 -0.07
CA MET A 97 -6.53 4.87 -1.37
C MET A 97 -6.16 5.94 -2.42
N ASP A 98 -6.97 7.00 -2.54
CA ASP A 98 -6.74 8.12 -3.47
C ASP A 98 -5.40 8.83 -3.18
N VAL A 99 -5.17 9.27 -1.94
CA VAL A 99 -3.95 10.02 -1.61
C VAL A 99 -2.67 9.18 -1.77
N SER A 100 -2.74 7.88 -1.45
CA SER A 100 -1.61 6.96 -1.58
C SER A 100 -1.24 6.74 -3.04
N THR A 101 -2.23 6.56 -3.91
CA THR A 101 -1.98 6.37 -5.34
C THR A 101 -1.59 7.67 -6.05
N ARG A 102 -2.12 8.83 -5.64
CA ARG A 102 -1.63 10.14 -6.12
C ARG A 102 -0.18 10.36 -5.77
N ARG A 103 0.23 10.04 -4.53
CA ARG A 103 1.63 10.10 -4.13
C ARG A 103 2.49 9.19 -5.01
N ALA A 104 2.10 7.93 -5.18
CA ALA A 104 2.85 6.97 -6.00
C ALA A 104 2.95 7.39 -7.48
N ALA A 105 1.88 7.96 -8.04
CA ALA A 105 1.83 8.41 -9.43
C ALA A 105 2.58 9.73 -9.68
N GLY A 106 2.96 10.45 -8.62
CA GLY A 106 3.48 11.81 -8.70
C GLY A 106 2.41 12.81 -9.17
N ARG A 107 1.24 12.78 -8.51
CA ARG A 107 0.07 13.62 -8.74
C ARG A 107 -0.43 14.30 -7.46
N LEU A 108 0.35 14.29 -6.38
CA LEU A 108 -0.10 14.82 -5.09
C LEU A 108 -0.30 16.34 -5.12
N SER A 109 0.45 17.04 -5.98
CA SER A 109 0.34 18.50 -6.15
C SER A 109 -0.97 18.95 -6.80
N GLU A 110 -1.71 18.04 -7.44
CA GLU A 110 -3.06 18.33 -7.95
C GLU A 110 -4.00 18.73 -6.81
N ILE A 111 -3.81 18.16 -5.60
CA ILE A 111 -4.69 18.36 -4.45
C ILE A 111 -4.00 19.05 -3.26
N MET A 112 -2.66 18.99 -3.17
CA MET A 112 -1.89 19.60 -2.08
C MET A 112 -1.05 20.81 -2.51
N GLY A 113 -1.10 21.17 -3.79
CA GLY A 113 -0.44 22.34 -4.35
C GLY A 113 1.09 22.23 -4.45
N PRO A 114 1.80 23.36 -4.67
CA PRO A 114 3.21 23.37 -5.05
C PRO A 114 4.19 22.74 -4.07
N ARG A 115 3.82 22.59 -2.77
CA ARG A 115 4.70 22.04 -1.73
C ARG A 115 5.06 20.56 -1.97
N THR A 116 4.23 19.83 -2.71
CA THR A 116 4.46 18.42 -3.05
C THR A 116 5.07 18.23 -4.44
N LEU A 117 5.39 19.32 -5.14
CA LEU A 117 5.84 19.27 -6.54
C LEU A 117 7.15 18.49 -6.70
N GLU A 118 8.08 18.66 -5.77
CA GLU A 118 9.35 17.92 -5.85
C GLU A 118 9.12 16.42 -5.62
N MET A 119 8.22 16.05 -4.70
CA MET A 119 7.84 14.65 -4.50
C MET A 119 7.26 14.06 -5.80
N ASP A 120 6.37 14.79 -6.46
CA ASP A 120 5.79 14.35 -7.73
C ASP A 120 6.83 14.17 -8.83
N ARG A 121 7.79 15.10 -8.92
CA ARG A 121 8.90 15.03 -9.87
C ARG A 121 9.76 13.79 -9.64
N GLN A 122 10.07 13.46 -8.39
CA GLN A 122 10.87 12.29 -8.05
C GLN A 122 10.15 10.98 -8.42
N GLN A 123 8.85 10.86 -8.10
CA GLN A 123 8.08 9.66 -8.44
C GLN A 123 7.95 9.45 -9.95
N ARG A 124 7.73 10.54 -10.70
CA ARG A 124 7.72 10.51 -12.17
C ARG A 124 9.08 10.17 -12.76
N ARG A 125 10.17 10.70 -12.20
CA ARG A 125 11.55 10.40 -12.63
C ARG A 125 11.90 8.92 -12.42
N ARG A 126 11.47 8.32 -11.29
CA ARG A 126 11.61 6.88 -11.04
C ARG A 126 10.79 6.02 -12.00
N GLY A 127 9.78 6.60 -12.66
CA GLY A 127 8.92 5.88 -13.61
C GLY A 127 7.88 4.98 -12.95
N ILE A 128 7.49 5.26 -11.69
CA ILE A 128 6.54 4.42 -10.92
C ILE A 128 5.21 4.27 -11.66
N PHE A 129 4.66 5.37 -12.17
CA PHE A 129 3.40 5.35 -12.92
C PHE A 129 3.50 4.48 -14.19
N LEU A 130 4.57 4.64 -14.97
CA LEU A 130 4.80 3.84 -16.18
C LEU A 130 4.95 2.34 -15.84
N ALA A 131 5.62 2.02 -14.73
CA ALA A 131 5.74 0.65 -14.25
C ALA A 131 4.38 0.07 -13.81
N ALA A 132 3.52 0.88 -13.19
CA ALA A 132 2.17 0.51 -12.81
C ALA A 132 1.27 0.25 -14.04
N GLU A 133 1.31 1.12 -15.05
CA GLU A 133 0.57 0.92 -16.31
C GLU A 133 0.97 -0.39 -17.01
N ARG A 134 2.28 -0.67 -17.08
CA ARG A 134 2.78 -1.91 -17.68
C ARG A 134 2.37 -3.14 -16.88
N ALA A 135 2.40 -3.07 -15.55
CA ALA A 135 1.96 -4.16 -14.68
C ALA A 135 0.46 -4.44 -14.88
N ALA A 136 -0.38 -3.40 -14.85
CA ALA A 136 -1.83 -3.54 -15.06
C ALA A 136 -2.15 -4.22 -16.40
N ARG A 137 -1.51 -3.79 -17.50
CA ARG A 137 -1.68 -4.43 -18.82
C ARG A 137 -1.19 -5.88 -18.86
N ALA A 138 -0.14 -6.20 -18.12
CA ALA A 138 0.35 -7.57 -18.03
C ALA A 138 -0.63 -8.48 -17.28
N TRP A 139 -1.29 -7.96 -16.24
CA TRP A 139 -2.26 -8.69 -15.43
C TRP A 139 -3.54 -9.06 -16.19
N GLU A 140 -3.92 -8.31 -17.22
CA GLU A 140 -5.06 -8.65 -18.10
C GLU A 140 -4.97 -10.06 -18.70
N LYS A 141 -3.75 -10.62 -18.79
CA LYS A 141 -3.50 -11.97 -19.33
C LYS A 141 -3.55 -13.07 -18.27
N SER A 142 -3.66 -12.71 -16.99
CA SER A 142 -3.72 -13.67 -15.89
C SER A 142 -5.09 -14.34 -15.83
N GLU A 143 -5.11 -15.63 -15.51
CA GLU A 143 -6.37 -16.35 -15.22
C GLU A 143 -7.12 -15.78 -14.01
N HIS A 144 -6.42 -15.07 -13.11
CA HIS A 144 -7.01 -14.44 -11.92
C HIS A 144 -7.46 -13.00 -12.15
N PHE A 145 -7.29 -12.45 -13.35
CA PHE A 145 -7.72 -11.09 -13.68
C PHE A 145 -9.19 -10.80 -13.35
N PRO A 146 -10.15 -11.73 -13.53
CA PRO A 146 -11.55 -11.48 -13.16
C PRO A 146 -11.76 -11.13 -11.68
N LEU A 147 -10.92 -11.63 -10.75
CA LEU A 147 -11.02 -11.30 -9.33
C LEU A 147 -10.49 -9.88 -9.05
N LEU A 148 -9.39 -9.50 -9.71
CA LEU A 148 -8.87 -8.14 -9.66
C LEU A 148 -9.87 -7.14 -10.24
N ASP A 149 -10.46 -7.46 -11.39
CA ASP A 149 -11.49 -6.64 -12.02
C ASP A 149 -12.74 -6.51 -11.13
N ALA A 150 -13.17 -7.60 -10.50
CA ALA A 150 -14.28 -7.58 -9.53
C ALA A 150 -14.02 -6.61 -8.38
N TYR A 151 -12.83 -6.64 -7.77
CA TYR A 151 -12.44 -5.68 -6.74
C TYR A 151 -12.52 -4.23 -7.25
N VAL A 152 -11.97 -3.95 -8.43
CA VAL A 152 -12.01 -2.59 -9.03
C VAL A 152 -13.45 -2.14 -9.28
N ARG A 153 -14.31 -3.00 -9.82
CA ARG A 153 -15.73 -2.71 -10.00
C ARG A 153 -16.44 -2.44 -8.68
N GLY A 154 -16.11 -3.17 -7.62
CA GLY A 154 -16.65 -2.94 -6.29
C GLY A 154 -16.28 -1.57 -5.72
N VAL A 155 -15.01 -1.16 -5.87
CA VAL A 155 -14.56 0.19 -5.50
C VAL A 155 -15.35 1.25 -6.27
N ASN A 156 -15.51 1.07 -7.58
CA ASN A 156 -16.26 2.03 -8.41
C ASN A 156 -17.75 2.04 -8.10
N ALA A 157 -18.37 0.91 -7.79
CA ALA A 157 -19.77 0.86 -7.36
C ALA A 157 -20.00 1.71 -6.09
N TYR A 158 -19.01 1.76 -5.17
CA TYR A 158 -19.07 2.68 -4.04
C TYR A 158 -18.83 4.14 -4.45
N ILE A 159 -17.91 4.43 -5.37
CA ILE A 159 -17.63 5.81 -5.82
C ILE A 159 -18.81 6.41 -6.59
N GLU A 160 -19.45 5.62 -7.44
CA GLU A 160 -20.52 6.05 -8.36
C GLU A 160 -21.83 6.41 -7.65
N GLN A 161 -22.07 5.86 -6.44
CA GLN A 161 -23.23 6.20 -5.62
C GLN A 161 -23.02 7.48 -4.76
N LEU A 162 -21.81 8.03 -4.71
CA LEU A 162 -21.53 9.16 -3.84
C LEU A 162 -22.01 10.48 -4.45
N GLU A 163 -22.87 11.17 -3.71
CA GLU A 163 -23.10 12.59 -3.92
C GLU A 163 -22.08 13.41 -3.10
N PRO A 164 -21.86 14.71 -3.42
CA PRO A 164 -20.94 15.54 -2.66
C PRO A 164 -21.22 15.59 -1.14
N SER A 165 -22.46 15.35 -0.71
CA SER A 165 -22.84 15.21 0.71
C SER A 165 -22.26 13.96 1.37
N ASP A 166 -21.98 12.92 0.59
CA ASP A 166 -21.56 11.60 1.08
C ASP A 166 -20.04 11.43 1.02
N TYR A 167 -19.34 12.37 0.38
CA TYR A 167 -17.88 12.33 0.29
C TYR A 167 -17.22 12.24 1.67
N PRO A 168 -16.16 11.42 1.82
CA PRO A 168 -15.34 11.46 3.01
C PRO A 168 -14.84 12.88 3.32
N LEU A 169 -14.62 13.16 4.60
CA LEU A 169 -14.33 14.50 5.12
C LEU A 169 -13.17 15.18 4.38
N GLU A 170 -12.13 14.42 4.05
CA GLU A 170 -10.91 14.93 3.45
C GLU A 170 -11.12 15.45 2.04
N PHE A 171 -11.98 14.82 1.24
CA PHE A 171 -12.37 15.30 -0.09
C PHE A 171 -13.08 16.66 0.01
N LYS A 172 -13.97 16.81 1.01
CA LYS A 172 -14.67 18.07 1.28
C LYS A 172 -13.72 19.16 1.77
N LEU A 173 -12.76 18.81 2.63
CA LEU A 173 -11.77 19.73 3.19
C LEU A 173 -10.81 20.25 2.12
N LEU A 174 -10.40 19.38 1.21
CA LEU A 174 -9.46 19.70 0.13
C LEU A 174 -10.15 20.18 -1.15
N ASP A 175 -11.49 20.28 -1.15
CA ASP A 175 -12.34 20.72 -2.27
C ASP A 175 -12.07 19.98 -3.59
N TYR A 176 -12.06 18.65 -3.53
CA TYR A 176 -11.95 17.79 -4.72
C TYR A 176 -12.86 16.56 -4.61
N ALA A 177 -13.13 15.92 -5.75
CA ALA A 177 -13.97 14.73 -5.83
C ALA A 177 -13.11 13.46 -5.98
N PRO A 178 -13.58 12.29 -5.50
CA PRO A 178 -12.93 11.02 -5.79
C PRO A 178 -12.90 10.75 -7.30
N GLU A 179 -11.82 10.14 -7.78
CA GLU A 179 -11.69 9.71 -9.18
C GLU A 179 -11.97 8.21 -9.34
N PRO A 180 -12.43 7.75 -10.52
CA PRO A 180 -12.66 6.33 -10.77
C PRO A 180 -11.40 5.48 -10.52
N TRP A 181 -11.58 4.39 -9.80
CA TRP A 181 -10.54 3.43 -9.52
C TRP A 181 -10.30 2.50 -10.70
N THR A 182 -9.05 2.08 -10.89
CA THR A 182 -8.65 1.24 -12.04
C THR A 182 -7.59 0.23 -11.60
N THR A 183 -7.30 -0.76 -12.44
CA THR A 183 -6.21 -1.72 -12.20
C THR A 183 -4.84 -1.04 -12.10
N VAL A 184 -4.65 0.13 -12.71
CA VAL A 184 -3.44 0.95 -12.55
C VAL A 184 -3.30 1.47 -11.12
N HIS A 185 -4.40 1.81 -10.44
CA HIS A 185 -4.37 2.24 -9.05
C HIS A 185 -3.95 1.11 -8.11
N VAL A 186 -4.44 -0.11 -8.36
CA VAL A 186 -3.96 -1.32 -7.64
C VAL A 186 -2.46 -1.52 -7.87
N ALA A 187 -2.00 -1.37 -9.12
CA ALA A 187 -0.58 -1.44 -9.44
C ALA A 187 0.25 -0.35 -8.77
N LEU A 188 -0.25 0.88 -8.67
CA LEU A 188 0.41 1.97 -7.97
C LEU A 188 0.59 1.67 -6.48
N MET A 189 -0.43 1.11 -5.81
CA MET A 189 -0.31 0.68 -4.41
C MET A 189 0.82 -0.35 -4.24
N LEU A 190 0.84 -1.38 -5.09
CA LEU A 190 1.88 -2.42 -5.07
C LEU A 190 3.29 -1.86 -5.40
N LYS A 191 3.41 -0.94 -6.36
CA LYS A 191 4.70 -0.30 -6.68
C LYS A 191 5.18 0.62 -5.58
N ASN A 192 4.28 1.32 -4.90
CA ASN A 192 4.62 2.15 -3.74
C ASN A 192 5.10 1.28 -2.57
N MET A 193 4.43 0.16 -2.31
CA MET A 193 4.88 -0.83 -1.32
C MET A 193 6.27 -1.36 -1.68
N ALA A 194 6.48 -1.82 -2.92
CA ALA A 194 7.79 -2.27 -3.38
C ALA A 194 8.87 -1.19 -3.22
N SER A 195 8.60 0.05 -3.64
CA SER A 195 9.55 1.15 -3.45
C SER A 195 9.84 1.44 -1.98
N THR A 196 8.91 1.20 -1.07
CA THR A 196 9.12 1.41 0.37
C THR A 196 9.97 0.30 0.98
N LEU A 197 9.82 -0.94 0.49
CA LEU A 197 10.51 -2.11 1.04
C LEU A 197 11.88 -2.35 0.41
N CYS A 198 12.07 -1.95 -0.84
CA CYS A 198 13.22 -2.29 -1.68
C CYS A 198 14.14 -1.11 -2.01
N ALA A 199 13.85 0.12 -1.58
CA ALA A 199 14.69 1.28 -1.91
C ALA A 199 15.86 1.49 -0.92
N HIS A 200 16.36 0.39 -0.35
CA HIS A 200 17.50 0.39 0.57
C HIS A 200 18.70 -0.23 -0.14
N GLU A 201 19.84 0.44 -0.02
CA GLU A 201 21.13 0.04 -0.58
C GLU A 201 22.22 0.49 0.41
N ASP A 202 23.28 -0.32 0.49
CA ASP A 202 24.50 0.03 1.20
C ASP A 202 25.71 -0.05 0.25
N ASP A 203 25.47 -0.02 -1.07
CA ASP A 203 26.47 -0.27 -2.11
C ASP A 203 27.63 0.72 -2.03
N LEU A 204 27.33 2.01 -1.88
CA LEU A 204 28.34 3.06 -1.86
C LEU A 204 29.16 3.02 -0.56
N GLU A 205 28.51 2.79 0.58
CA GLU A 205 29.16 2.56 1.88
C GLU A 205 30.04 1.31 1.85
N ALA A 206 29.51 0.19 1.36
CA ALA A 206 30.21 -1.09 1.27
C ALA A 206 31.40 -0.99 0.32
N THR A 207 31.25 -0.30 -0.81
CA THR A 207 32.35 -0.02 -1.75
C THR A 207 33.46 0.78 -1.07
N ASN A 208 33.11 1.84 -0.33
CA ASN A 208 34.08 2.65 0.40
C ASN A 208 34.75 1.86 1.54
N ALA A 209 33.98 1.04 2.28
CA ALA A 209 34.49 0.20 3.35
C ALA A 209 35.46 -0.88 2.81
N LEU A 210 35.12 -1.52 1.69
CA LEU A 210 35.98 -2.48 1.01
C LEU A 210 37.30 -1.83 0.55
N GLN A 211 37.25 -0.63 -0.03
CA GLN A 211 38.45 0.11 -0.43
C GLN A 211 39.33 0.50 0.76
N PHE A 212 38.72 0.92 1.86
CA PHE A 212 39.44 1.39 3.05
C PHE A 212 40.05 0.25 3.85
N PHE A 213 39.29 -0.82 4.12
CA PHE A 213 39.74 -1.95 4.93
C PHE A 213 40.53 -3.00 4.14
N GLY A 214 40.33 -3.06 2.82
CA GLY A 214 40.79 -4.16 1.99
C GLY A 214 39.94 -5.41 2.17
N ASP A 215 39.98 -6.30 1.16
CA ASP A 215 39.13 -7.49 1.06
C ASP A 215 39.16 -8.37 2.31
N SER A 216 40.35 -8.70 2.81
CA SER A 216 40.49 -9.61 3.95
C SER A 216 39.80 -9.11 5.23
N LEU A 217 39.87 -7.81 5.53
CA LEU A 217 39.24 -7.26 6.74
C LEU A 217 37.75 -7.00 6.50
N PHE A 218 37.38 -6.57 5.30
CA PHE A 218 35.98 -6.39 4.90
C PHE A 218 35.19 -7.70 5.07
N GLN A 219 35.70 -8.82 4.56
CA GLN A 219 35.04 -10.14 4.66
C GLN A 219 34.94 -10.65 6.11
N VAL A 220 35.79 -10.19 7.03
CA VAL A 220 35.69 -10.51 8.45
C VAL A 220 34.58 -9.70 9.12
N LEU A 221 34.42 -8.43 8.76
CA LEU A 221 33.42 -7.53 9.35
C LEU A 221 32.03 -7.71 8.73
N TYR A 222 31.96 -7.97 7.43
CA TYR A 222 30.75 -8.09 6.62
C TYR A 222 30.76 -9.39 5.81
N PRO A 223 30.74 -10.57 6.48
CA PRO A 223 30.75 -11.84 5.77
C PRO A 223 29.47 -11.99 4.94
N GLU A 224 29.62 -12.41 3.68
CA GLU A 224 28.49 -12.69 2.79
C GLU A 224 27.52 -13.74 3.37
N TYR A 225 28.06 -14.71 4.10
CA TYR A 225 27.27 -15.75 4.76
C TYR A 225 27.64 -15.89 6.23
N ASN A 226 26.64 -15.82 7.11
CA ASN A 226 26.84 -16.18 8.52
C ASN A 226 26.73 -17.71 8.68
N PRO A 227 27.80 -18.42 9.08
CA PRO A 227 27.80 -19.87 9.18
C PRO A 227 26.81 -20.44 10.21
N ARG A 228 26.26 -19.59 11.10
CA ARG A 228 25.22 -19.98 12.07
C ARG A 228 23.80 -19.89 11.50
N GLN A 229 23.61 -19.22 10.36
CA GLN A 229 22.31 -19.17 9.70
C GLN A 229 22.05 -20.51 8.99
N SER A 230 20.77 -20.87 8.90
CA SER A 230 20.30 -21.98 8.09
C SER A 230 19.40 -21.38 7.01
N PRO A 231 19.76 -21.50 5.71
CA PRO A 231 19.01 -20.87 4.65
C PRO A 231 17.67 -21.59 4.46
N VAL A 232 16.66 -20.85 4.01
CA VAL A 232 15.33 -21.43 3.70
C VAL A 232 15.46 -22.54 2.65
N ILE A 233 16.36 -22.36 1.68
CA ILE A 233 16.73 -23.37 0.69
C ILE A 233 17.99 -24.07 1.22
N PRO A 234 17.89 -25.33 1.69
CA PRO A 234 19.02 -26.02 2.31
C PRO A 234 20.22 -26.11 1.36
N ALA A 235 21.42 -26.05 1.95
CA ALA A 235 22.65 -26.28 1.20
C ALA A 235 22.62 -27.65 0.51
N GLY A 236 22.98 -27.69 -0.78
CA GLY A 236 22.94 -28.90 -1.60
C GLY A 236 21.60 -29.17 -2.31
N THR A 237 20.62 -28.25 -2.25
CA THR A 237 19.41 -28.32 -3.08
C THR A 237 19.81 -28.39 -4.56
N THR A 238 19.33 -29.42 -5.26
CA THR A 238 19.57 -29.59 -6.70
C THR A 238 18.67 -28.66 -7.48
N TRP A 239 19.29 -27.81 -8.30
CA TRP A 239 18.57 -26.88 -9.16
C TRP A 239 18.37 -27.49 -10.55
N ASP A 240 17.13 -27.53 -11.02
CA ASP A 240 16.77 -27.98 -12.36
C ASP A 240 16.75 -26.80 -13.34
N PHE A 241 17.85 -26.05 -13.39
CA PHE A 241 18.06 -25.03 -14.41
C PHE A 241 19.56 -24.93 -14.73
N THR A 242 19.87 -24.53 -15.96
CA THR A 242 21.24 -24.20 -16.36
C THR A 242 21.55 -22.77 -15.90
N PRO A 243 22.50 -22.55 -14.97
CA PRO A 243 22.87 -21.20 -14.57
C PRO A 243 23.35 -20.39 -15.77
N LEU A 244 22.92 -19.13 -15.84
CA LEU A 244 23.49 -18.19 -16.81
C LEU A 244 24.97 -18.01 -16.45
N ALA A 245 25.85 -18.17 -17.44
CA ALA A 245 27.25 -17.84 -17.27
C ALA A 245 27.35 -16.33 -17.03
N LEU A 246 27.75 -15.95 -15.81
CA LEU A 246 28.13 -14.57 -15.55
C LEU A 246 29.36 -14.28 -16.41
N PRO A 247 29.39 -13.16 -17.16
CA PRO A 247 30.62 -12.77 -17.81
C PRO A 247 31.72 -12.65 -16.75
N ASP A 248 32.95 -13.05 -17.09
CA ASP A 248 34.14 -12.70 -16.31
C ASP A 248 34.27 -11.16 -16.35
N SER A 249 33.44 -10.48 -15.56
CA SER A 249 33.59 -9.08 -15.30
C SER A 249 34.79 -9.01 -14.37
N PRO A 250 35.94 -8.45 -14.80
CA PRO A 250 36.97 -8.13 -13.83
C PRO A 250 36.29 -7.18 -12.86
N LEU A 251 35.95 -7.67 -11.66
CA LEU A 251 35.47 -6.89 -10.51
C LEU A 251 36.15 -5.55 -10.63
N VAL A 252 35.37 -4.53 -10.97
CA VAL A 252 35.84 -3.29 -11.58
C VAL A 252 37.08 -2.83 -10.82
N LYS A 253 38.25 -3.23 -11.32
CA LYS A 253 39.55 -2.71 -10.93
C LYS A 253 39.73 -1.35 -11.59
N ALA A 254 38.66 -0.75 -12.14
CA ALA A 254 38.60 0.68 -12.18
C ALA A 254 38.52 1.13 -10.72
N SER A 255 39.71 1.34 -10.16
CA SER A 255 39.97 2.31 -9.11
C SER A 255 38.96 3.43 -9.28
N LEU A 256 37.93 3.43 -8.44
CA LEU A 256 37.30 4.67 -8.08
C LEU A 256 38.43 5.42 -7.39
N ASP A 257 38.92 6.49 -8.00
CA ASP A 257 40.08 7.21 -7.49
C ASP A 257 39.70 7.84 -6.14
N GLY A 258 39.99 7.12 -5.07
CA GLY A 258 39.59 7.46 -3.72
C GLY A 258 38.15 7.10 -3.38
N LEU A 259 37.76 7.44 -2.14
CA LEU A 259 36.42 7.18 -1.62
C LEU A 259 35.37 7.96 -2.42
N LEU A 260 34.28 7.28 -2.75
CA LEU A 260 33.11 7.90 -3.36
C LEU A 260 32.47 8.88 -2.39
N SER A 261 32.39 10.14 -2.79
CA SER A 261 31.55 11.13 -2.11
C SER A 261 30.13 11.00 -2.63
N PHE A 262 29.19 10.71 -1.74
CA PHE A 262 27.76 10.67 -2.03
C PHE A 262 26.98 11.34 -0.91
N GLN A 263 25.76 11.77 -1.22
CA GLN A 263 24.78 12.13 -0.20
C GLN A 263 23.98 10.86 0.08
N PRO A 264 24.04 10.29 1.30
CA PRO A 264 23.26 9.12 1.63
C PRO A 264 21.78 9.38 1.36
N LEU A 265 21.11 8.41 0.76
CA LEU A 265 19.65 8.40 0.75
C LEU A 265 19.15 8.31 2.19
N GLU A 266 17.99 8.88 2.47
CA GLU A 266 17.33 8.70 3.77
C GLU A 266 17.03 7.21 3.96
N LYS A 267 17.62 6.62 5.01
CA LYS A 267 17.44 5.22 5.38
C LYS A 267 16.38 5.10 6.49
N PRO A 268 15.59 4.01 6.55
CA PRO A 268 14.70 3.75 7.67
C PRO A 268 15.46 3.69 8.97
N ASP A 269 14.74 3.92 10.06
CA ASP A 269 15.26 3.65 11.39
C ASP A 269 15.63 2.16 11.49
N PRO A 270 16.89 1.81 11.83
CA PRO A 270 17.34 0.42 11.94
C PRO A 270 16.62 -0.36 13.05
N GLY A 271 15.88 0.32 13.94
CA GLY A 271 15.00 -0.30 14.93
C GLY A 271 13.63 -0.73 14.41
N ILE A 272 13.27 -0.39 13.16
CA ILE A 272 12.03 -0.82 12.51
C ILE A 272 12.27 -2.15 11.79
N GLY A 273 11.42 -3.15 12.05
CA GLY A 273 11.50 -4.46 11.45
C GLY A 273 10.21 -5.25 11.62
N SER A 274 10.28 -6.57 11.48
CA SER A 274 9.13 -7.44 11.73
C SER A 274 9.61 -8.73 12.37
N ASN A 275 8.75 -9.34 13.19
CA ASN A 275 8.99 -10.68 13.69
C ASN A 275 8.11 -11.69 12.95
N ASN A 276 8.64 -12.90 12.76
CA ASN A 276 7.82 -14.06 12.48
C ASN A 276 8.38 -15.29 13.21
N TRP A 277 7.50 -16.20 13.58
CA TRP A 277 7.88 -17.50 14.14
C TRP A 277 6.84 -18.55 13.77
N ALA A 278 7.34 -19.73 13.41
CA ALA A 278 6.54 -20.92 13.15
C ALA A 278 7.01 -22.03 14.10
N VAL A 279 6.07 -22.63 14.80
CA VAL A 279 6.31 -23.72 15.75
C VAL A 279 5.68 -24.99 15.19
N SER A 280 6.49 -26.04 15.03
CA SER A 280 6.00 -27.32 14.53
C SER A 280 5.09 -28.01 15.57
N PRO A 281 4.15 -28.85 15.12
CA PRO A 281 3.25 -29.59 16.02
C PRO A 281 3.98 -30.34 17.15
N ALA A 282 5.14 -30.92 16.85
CA ALA A 282 5.97 -31.68 17.80
C ALA A 282 6.50 -30.82 18.97
N LYS A 283 6.46 -29.50 18.85
CA LYS A 283 6.89 -28.53 19.87
C LYS A 283 5.72 -27.84 20.58
N THR A 284 4.48 -28.29 20.34
CA THR A 284 3.26 -27.70 20.93
C THR A 284 2.52 -28.71 21.80
N ALA A 285 1.90 -28.25 22.88
CA ALA A 285 1.21 -29.13 23.83
C ALA A 285 -0.03 -29.82 23.22
N ASN A 286 -0.70 -29.19 22.25
CA ASN A 286 -1.91 -29.70 21.60
C ASN A 286 -1.63 -30.38 20.24
N GLY A 287 -0.37 -30.49 19.83
CA GLY A 287 0.00 -31.10 18.55
C GLY A 287 -0.49 -30.33 17.33
N LYS A 288 -0.71 -29.01 17.42
CA LYS A 288 -1.10 -28.15 16.30
C LYS A 288 -0.01 -27.11 16.01
N PRO A 289 0.27 -26.80 14.73
CA PRO A 289 1.27 -25.78 14.43
C PRO A 289 0.81 -24.41 14.93
N ILE A 290 1.76 -23.56 15.30
CA ILE A 290 1.52 -22.15 15.64
C ILE A 290 2.30 -21.29 14.65
N LEU A 291 1.64 -20.32 14.04
CA LEU A 291 2.28 -19.23 13.30
C LEU A 291 1.98 -17.93 14.03
N CYS A 292 2.98 -17.07 14.14
CA CYS A 292 2.75 -15.68 14.50
C CYS A 292 3.59 -14.78 13.60
N SER A 293 2.90 -13.81 13.01
CA SER A 293 3.42 -12.78 12.12
C SER A 293 3.12 -11.44 12.78
N ASP A 294 4.15 -10.64 12.98
CA ASP A 294 4.13 -9.44 13.79
C ASP A 294 4.89 -8.32 13.05
N PRO A 295 4.26 -7.69 12.04
CA PRO A 295 4.89 -6.64 11.25
C PRO A 295 4.97 -5.32 12.03
N HIS A 296 6.16 -4.72 12.16
CA HIS A 296 6.31 -3.40 12.78
C HIS A 296 6.49 -2.34 11.69
N LEU A 297 5.43 -1.56 11.48
CA LEU A 297 5.43 -0.43 10.57
C LEU A 297 5.24 0.86 11.37
N ASN A 298 5.59 1.99 10.76
CA ASN A 298 5.33 3.29 11.36
C ASN A 298 3.83 3.47 11.68
N PHE A 299 3.53 4.03 12.84
CA PHE A 299 2.17 4.39 13.18
C PHE A 299 1.65 5.47 12.23
N SER A 300 0.48 5.21 11.64
CA SER A 300 -0.20 6.13 10.74
C SER A 300 -1.68 6.24 11.11
N LEU A 301 -2.28 7.38 10.78
CA LEU A 301 -3.72 7.57 10.80
C LEU A 301 -4.15 8.03 9.40
N PRO A 302 -4.96 7.24 8.67
CA PRO A 302 -5.48 5.92 9.03
C PRO A 302 -4.40 4.82 9.13
N ALA A 303 -4.72 3.71 9.81
CA ALA A 303 -3.83 2.55 9.91
C ALA A 303 -3.56 1.93 8.53
N ILE A 304 -2.38 1.33 8.36
CA ILE A 304 -1.96 0.71 7.09
C ILE A 304 -2.83 -0.53 6.77
N TRP A 305 -3.09 -1.34 7.79
CA TRP A 305 -3.82 -2.59 7.66
C TRP A 305 -5.34 -2.38 7.79
N LEU A 306 -6.09 -3.09 6.96
CA LEU A 306 -7.53 -3.28 7.08
C LEU A 306 -7.80 -4.75 7.39
N GLU A 307 -8.26 -5.03 8.60
CA GLU A 307 -8.71 -6.37 9.03
C GLU A 307 -10.06 -6.68 8.36
N LEU A 308 -10.21 -7.87 7.78
CA LEU A 308 -11.48 -8.33 7.20
C LEU A 308 -11.53 -9.85 7.03
N GLN A 309 -12.75 -10.37 6.93
CA GLN A 309 -13.02 -11.76 6.55
C GLN A 309 -13.72 -11.82 5.20
N MET A 310 -13.39 -12.83 4.39
CA MET A 310 -14.18 -13.23 3.23
C MET A 310 -14.52 -14.70 3.29
N SER A 311 -15.74 -15.05 2.94
CA SER A 311 -16.25 -16.42 2.93
C SER A 311 -17.10 -16.67 1.68
N TRP A 312 -16.76 -17.73 0.97
CA TRP A 312 -17.55 -18.30 -0.12
C TRP A 312 -17.42 -19.85 -0.10
N PRO A 313 -18.23 -20.62 -0.85
CA PRO A 313 -18.31 -22.08 -0.67
C PRO A 313 -16.97 -22.82 -0.75
N GLN A 314 -16.01 -22.32 -1.54
CA GLN A 314 -14.70 -22.94 -1.74
C GLN A 314 -13.62 -22.44 -0.76
N ALA A 315 -13.79 -21.30 -0.09
CA ALA A 315 -12.79 -20.78 0.84
C ALA A 315 -13.35 -19.82 1.88
N LYS A 316 -12.72 -19.82 3.05
CA LYS A 316 -12.92 -18.84 4.12
C LYS A 316 -11.56 -18.29 4.50
N VAL A 317 -11.38 -16.99 4.47
CA VAL A 317 -10.11 -16.35 4.77
C VAL A 317 -10.32 -15.18 5.72
N TYR A 318 -9.43 -15.07 6.70
CA TYR A 318 -9.43 -13.99 7.69
C TYR A 318 -8.02 -13.43 7.80
N GLY A 319 -7.90 -12.11 7.92
CA GLY A 319 -6.62 -11.48 8.18
C GLY A 319 -6.66 -10.01 7.84
N VAL A 320 -5.52 -9.48 7.40
CA VAL A 320 -5.36 -8.09 7.02
C VAL A 320 -5.02 -7.91 5.55
N SER A 321 -5.57 -6.85 4.99
CA SER A 321 -5.30 -6.36 3.64
C SER A 321 -4.72 -4.94 3.69
N ILE A 322 -4.15 -4.47 2.59
CA ILE A 322 -3.77 -3.07 2.39
C ILE A 322 -4.87 -2.41 1.54
N PRO A 323 -5.47 -1.29 1.98
CA PRO A 323 -6.51 -0.62 1.20
C PRO A 323 -6.07 -0.32 -0.23
N GLY A 324 -6.82 -0.80 -1.22
CA GLY A 324 -6.49 -0.69 -2.64
C GLY A 324 -5.76 -1.90 -3.24
N ILE A 325 -5.48 -2.95 -2.45
CA ILE A 325 -4.93 -4.23 -2.92
C ILE A 325 -5.95 -5.35 -2.62
N PRO A 326 -6.38 -6.15 -3.62
CA PRO A 326 -7.33 -7.23 -3.39
C PRO A 326 -6.70 -8.41 -2.63
N GLY A 327 -7.51 -9.14 -1.88
CA GLY A 327 -7.09 -10.30 -1.10
C GLY A 327 -6.58 -9.99 0.31
N ILE A 328 -6.16 -11.03 1.02
CA ILE A 328 -5.60 -10.99 2.38
C ILE A 328 -4.10 -11.26 2.30
N LEU A 329 -3.29 -10.29 2.72
CA LEU A 329 -1.82 -10.36 2.62
C LEU A 329 -1.22 -11.14 3.79
N ILE A 330 -1.73 -10.91 5.01
CA ILE A 330 -1.32 -11.66 6.21
C ILE A 330 -2.58 -12.22 6.83
N GLY A 331 -2.64 -13.54 7.05
CA GLY A 331 -3.87 -14.15 7.52
C GLY A 331 -3.84 -15.66 7.64
N PHE A 332 -5.03 -16.23 7.70
CA PHE A 332 -5.24 -17.66 7.81
C PHE A 332 -6.59 -18.08 7.23
N ASN A 333 -6.72 -19.37 7.00
CA ASN A 333 -7.96 -20.04 6.68
C ASN A 333 -8.12 -21.30 7.55
N GLU A 334 -9.08 -22.17 7.20
CA GLU A 334 -9.37 -23.41 7.94
C GLU A 334 -8.21 -24.43 7.94
N HIS A 335 -7.19 -24.24 7.09
CA HIS A 335 -6.13 -25.22 6.82
C HIS A 335 -4.70 -24.70 6.96
N ILE A 336 -4.46 -23.42 6.67
CA ILE A 336 -3.13 -22.80 6.65
C ILE A 336 -3.17 -21.38 7.23
N ALA A 337 -2.01 -20.91 7.67
CA ALA A 337 -1.75 -19.52 8.04
C ALA A 337 -0.48 -19.04 7.33
N TRP A 338 -0.41 -17.76 7.01
CA TRP A 338 0.74 -17.13 6.37
C TRP A 338 0.93 -15.71 6.90
N GLY A 339 2.16 -15.22 6.76
CA GLY A 339 2.52 -13.88 7.11
C GLY A 339 3.87 -13.52 6.50
N GLU A 340 4.22 -12.24 6.61
CA GLU A 340 5.32 -11.67 5.84
C GLU A 340 6.19 -10.79 6.73
N THR A 341 7.49 -10.79 6.44
CA THR A 341 8.48 -9.91 7.08
C THR A 341 9.43 -9.41 6.01
N ASN A 342 9.86 -8.16 6.09
CA ASN A 342 10.86 -7.65 5.16
C ASN A 342 12.20 -8.35 5.42
N VAL A 343 12.78 -8.95 4.37
CA VAL A 343 14.08 -9.61 4.44
C VAL A 343 15.25 -8.63 4.30
N GLY A 344 14.97 -7.37 3.95
CA GLY A 344 16.00 -6.32 3.80
C GLY A 344 16.98 -6.61 2.66
N GLN A 345 16.55 -7.37 1.66
CA GLN A 345 17.42 -7.76 0.55
C GLN A 345 17.75 -6.54 -0.30
N ASP A 346 19.04 -6.37 -0.60
CA ASP A 346 19.50 -5.38 -1.55
C ASP A 346 19.08 -5.80 -2.97
N VAL A 347 18.33 -4.91 -3.62
CA VAL A 347 17.79 -5.08 -4.98
C VAL A 347 17.91 -3.79 -5.78
N LEU A 348 18.78 -2.88 -5.37
CA LEU A 348 19.00 -1.59 -6.01
C LEU A 348 20.51 -1.38 -6.19
N ASP A 349 20.98 -1.51 -7.44
CA ASP A 349 22.40 -1.29 -7.74
C ASP A 349 22.67 0.12 -8.28
N TRP A 350 23.86 0.64 -7.97
CA TRP A 350 24.41 1.82 -8.62
C TRP A 350 25.26 1.48 -9.84
N TYR A 351 24.90 2.07 -10.98
CA TYR A 351 25.68 1.98 -12.22
C TYR A 351 26.33 3.31 -12.54
N ARG A 352 27.64 3.30 -12.79
CA ARG A 352 28.34 4.43 -13.40
C ARG A 352 28.06 4.42 -14.90
N ILE A 353 27.41 5.48 -15.40
CA ILE A 353 27.11 5.70 -16.82
C ILE A 353 28.26 6.41 -17.52
#